data_AF-A0A0D2KTF8-F1
#
_entry.id   AF-A0A0D2KTF8-F1
#
_cell.length_a   1.000
_cell.length_b   1.000
_cell.length_c   1.000
_cell.angle_alpha   90.00
_cell.angle_beta   90.00
_cell.angle_gamma   90.00
#
_symmetry.space_group_name_H-M   'P 1'
#
loop_
_entity.id
_entity.type
_entity.pdbx_description
1 polymer ?
#
loop_
_entity_poly.entity_id
_entity_poly.type
_entity_poly.pdbx_seq_one_letter_code
_entity_poly.pdbx_strand_id
1 'polypeptide(L)'
;MLSSPSLLAAPQVGLSSEVVTGTALLTLMAATLLVGVLVTAVARFKLATLVQYVPLPVVGAYLSYFCLASGVGLSTGIQIEGFSTWLELLTQGADGLAPTLASALVIITTMSRARSPWALPGVLVALPLAFHAVLLWAGVTLADAQDAGWALKPEGNGSQQFWELYGMFNIRDLSFDGIYLPALVKQLPKMLALFLVMTFGSCLDVAAIQAEVPIPIDFNRELATVGFSNLVCGLTGSGYAGSYIFSQTIFSLRAGITSHWHGWVIAGVELAVFLLPFAVAPYLPLFFYGSLLVVFGIEIAGDWLVRSRKKVTRPEYLLLLATFFAIMQASDTRTVFP
;
A
#
# COMPACT_ATOMS: atom_id res chain seq x y z
N MET A 1 -7.35 3.78 -0.22
CA MET A 1 -7.27 5.26 -0.20
C MET A 1 -6.42 5.85 -1.34
N LEU A 2 -5.57 5.05 -2.00
CA LEU A 2 -4.54 5.53 -2.95
C LEU A 2 -4.99 5.65 -4.42
N SER A 3 -6.22 5.32 -4.76
CA SER A 3 -6.80 5.57 -6.09
C SER A 3 -8.22 6.14 -5.95
N SER A 4 -8.37 7.27 -5.25
CA SER A 4 -9.64 7.99 -5.40
C SER A 4 -9.78 8.40 -6.87
N PRO A 5 -10.84 7.99 -7.58
CA PRO A 5 -11.09 8.39 -8.97
C PRO A 5 -11.08 9.91 -9.14
N SER A 6 -11.27 10.69 -8.07
CA SER A 6 -11.28 12.15 -8.14
C SER A 6 -9.93 12.83 -8.45
N LEU A 7 -8.78 12.14 -8.33
CA LEU A 7 -7.48 12.66 -8.79
C LEU A 7 -7.07 12.06 -10.14
N LEU A 8 -7.46 10.80 -10.41
CA LEU A 8 -7.23 10.10 -11.68
C LEU A 8 -8.33 10.34 -12.73
N ALA A 9 -9.38 11.11 -12.40
CA ALA A 9 -10.37 11.65 -13.34
C ALA A 9 -9.77 12.78 -14.21
N ALA A 10 -8.48 12.68 -14.54
CA ALA A 10 -7.78 13.48 -15.54
C ALA A 10 -8.58 13.61 -16.85
N PRO A 11 -9.26 12.56 -17.36
CA PRO A 11 -10.04 12.69 -18.59
C PRO A 11 -11.27 13.59 -18.41
N GLN A 12 -11.81 13.74 -17.20
CA GLN A 12 -13.04 14.50 -16.94
C GLN A 12 -12.80 16.01 -16.75
N VAL A 13 -11.54 16.43 -16.50
CA VAL A 13 -11.18 17.86 -16.31
C VAL A 13 -10.26 18.39 -17.43
N GLY A 14 -9.84 17.54 -18.37
CA GLY A 14 -8.97 17.96 -19.48
C GLY A 14 -7.55 18.36 -19.04
N LEU A 15 -7.09 17.87 -17.89
CA LEU A 15 -5.75 18.15 -17.36
C LEU A 15 -4.72 17.23 -18.02
N SER A 16 -3.50 17.73 -18.23
CA SER A 16 -2.40 16.90 -18.73
C SER A 16 -1.96 15.87 -17.69
N SER A 17 -1.40 14.75 -18.14
CA SER A 17 -0.88 13.67 -17.27
C SER A 17 0.18 14.19 -16.28
N GLU A 18 1.01 15.13 -16.73
CA GLU A 18 2.03 15.78 -15.88
C GLU A 18 1.41 16.57 -14.73
N VAL A 19 0.34 17.34 -14.99
CA VAL A 19 -0.37 18.10 -13.94
C VAL A 19 -1.03 17.14 -12.95
N VAL A 20 -1.61 16.05 -13.43
CA VAL A 20 -2.27 15.05 -12.58
C VAL A 20 -1.26 14.36 -11.67
N THR A 21 -0.14 13.93 -12.23
CA THR A 21 0.95 13.26 -11.51
C THR A 21 1.55 14.21 -10.47
N GLY A 22 1.92 15.43 -10.87
CA GLY A 22 2.47 16.43 -9.95
C GLY A 22 1.49 16.79 -8.82
N THR A 23 0.21 16.96 -9.15
CA THR A 23 -0.84 17.22 -8.15
C THR A 23 -1.02 16.05 -7.18
N ALA A 24 -0.99 14.80 -7.67
CA ALA A 24 -1.09 13.61 -6.84
C ALA A 24 0.11 13.49 -5.89
N LEU A 25 1.34 13.66 -6.41
CA LEU A 25 2.57 13.63 -5.62
C LEU A 25 2.59 14.72 -4.55
N LEU A 26 2.24 15.96 -4.90
CA LEU A 26 2.15 17.04 -3.93
C LEU A 26 1.07 16.78 -2.87
N THR A 27 -0.07 16.21 -3.27
CA THR A 27 -1.13 15.84 -2.32
C THR A 27 -0.66 14.75 -1.36
N LEU A 28 0.08 13.74 -1.83
CA LEU A 28 0.68 12.69 -0.99
C LEU A 28 1.72 13.26 -0.03
N MET A 29 2.59 14.14 -0.53
CA MET A 29 3.59 14.86 0.27
C MET A 29 2.91 15.68 1.38
N ALA A 30 1.90 16.48 1.04
CA ALA A 30 1.14 17.28 1.99
C ALA A 30 0.39 16.44 3.02
N ALA A 31 -0.23 15.34 2.60
CA ALA A 31 -0.89 14.39 3.50
C ALA A 31 0.10 13.77 4.48
N THR A 32 1.25 13.33 4.00
CA THR A 32 2.33 12.71 4.80
C THR A 32 2.91 13.70 5.80
N LEU A 33 3.16 14.94 5.36
CA LEU A 33 3.61 16.02 6.22
C LEU A 33 2.57 16.33 7.31
N LEU A 34 1.29 16.43 6.95
CA LEU A 34 0.20 16.67 7.89
C LEU A 34 0.11 15.56 8.94
N VAL A 35 0.17 14.30 8.51
CA VAL A 35 0.21 13.13 9.42
C VAL A 35 1.41 13.26 10.35
N GLY A 36 2.61 13.56 9.84
CA GLY A 36 3.81 13.71 10.65
C GLY A 36 3.67 14.79 11.72
N VAL A 37 3.17 15.97 11.35
CA VAL A 37 2.92 17.09 12.28
C VAL A 37 1.90 16.70 13.35
N LEU A 38 0.75 16.18 12.95
CA LEU A 38 -0.35 15.89 13.87
C LEU A 38 -0.04 14.71 14.80
N VAL A 39 0.60 13.64 14.31
CA VAL A 39 1.03 12.51 15.14
C VAL A 39 2.10 12.95 16.14
N THR A 40 3.07 13.77 15.71
CA THR A 40 4.08 14.34 16.61
C THR A 40 3.42 15.20 17.69
N ALA A 41 2.40 15.99 17.33
CA ALA A 41 1.63 16.77 18.30
C ALA A 41 0.90 15.87 19.31
N VAL A 42 0.19 14.82 18.85
CA VAL A 42 -0.48 13.84 19.72
C VAL A 42 0.50 13.23 20.73
N ALA A 43 1.67 12.81 20.26
CA ALA A 43 2.73 12.28 21.10
C ALA A 43 3.24 13.30 22.12
N ARG A 44 3.54 14.53 21.68
CA ARG A 44 4.07 15.62 22.52
C ARG A 44 3.12 16.01 23.64
N PHE A 45 1.82 16.04 23.35
CA PHE A 45 0.75 16.38 24.31
C PHE A 45 0.23 15.17 25.09
N LYS A 46 0.82 13.99 24.91
CA LYS A 46 0.45 12.74 25.59
C LYS A 46 -1.01 12.34 25.39
N LEU A 47 -1.54 12.59 24.20
CA LEU A 47 -2.94 12.34 23.86
C LEU A 47 -3.18 10.93 23.30
N ALA A 48 -2.16 10.07 23.26
CA ALA A 48 -2.24 8.71 22.72
C ALA A 48 -3.38 7.88 23.33
N THR A 49 -3.73 8.12 24.59
CA THR A 49 -4.85 7.47 25.30
C THR A 49 -6.22 7.91 24.82
N LEU A 50 -6.38 9.13 24.29
CA LEU A 50 -7.64 9.62 23.72
C LEU A 50 -7.91 9.02 22.34
N VAL A 51 -6.85 8.66 21.62
CA VAL A 51 -6.89 8.12 20.27
C VAL A 51 -6.97 6.59 20.31
N GLN A 52 -7.79 5.99 21.19
CA GLN A 52 -8.04 4.53 21.22
C GLN A 52 -9.51 4.13 20.94
N TYR A 53 -10.40 5.10 20.73
CA TYR A 53 -11.85 4.88 20.61
C TYR A 53 -12.43 4.80 19.17
N VAL A 54 -11.62 4.58 18.12
CA VAL A 54 -12.14 4.45 16.74
C VAL A 54 -12.49 3.01 16.38
N PRO A 55 -13.62 2.77 15.67
CA PRO A 55 -14.00 1.45 15.17
C PRO A 55 -13.08 0.99 14.03
N LEU A 56 -11.94 0.41 14.40
CA LEU A 56 -10.93 -0.17 13.51
C LEU A 56 -11.40 -1.24 12.52
N PRO A 57 -12.41 -2.09 12.82
CA PRO A 57 -12.74 -3.20 11.94
C PRO A 57 -13.23 -2.81 10.54
N VAL A 58 -13.80 -1.62 10.40
CA VAL A 58 -14.35 -1.13 9.12
C VAL A 58 -13.23 -0.76 8.13
N VAL A 59 -12.15 -0.15 8.63
CA VAL A 59 -11.02 0.29 7.79
C VAL A 59 -10.26 -0.91 7.24
N GLY A 60 -10.02 -1.91 8.08
CA GLY A 60 -9.37 -3.16 7.67
C GLY A 60 -10.17 -3.91 6.61
N ALA A 61 -11.50 -4.03 6.79
CA ALA A 61 -12.38 -4.65 5.80
C ALA A 61 -12.31 -3.95 4.43
N TYR A 62 -12.42 -2.62 4.39
CA TYR A 62 -12.31 -1.87 3.13
C TYR A 62 -10.93 -2.01 2.47
N LEU A 63 -9.85 -1.95 3.27
CA LEU A 63 -8.49 -2.13 2.75
C LEU A 63 -8.29 -3.53 2.16
N SER A 64 -8.88 -4.56 2.77
CA SER A 64 -8.81 -5.92 2.26
C SER A 64 -9.45 -6.07 0.88
N TYR A 65 -10.64 -5.47 0.68
CA TYR A 65 -11.30 -5.44 -0.62
C TYR A 65 -10.46 -4.70 -1.64
N PHE A 66 -9.93 -3.54 -1.27
CA PHE A 66 -9.09 -2.74 -2.16
C PHE A 66 -7.85 -3.51 -2.63
N CYS A 67 -7.14 -4.17 -1.72
CA CYS A 67 -5.99 -5.01 -2.06
C CYS A 67 -6.38 -6.16 -2.99
N LEU A 68 -7.50 -6.84 -2.74
CA LEU A 68 -8.00 -7.90 -3.63
C LEU A 68 -8.33 -7.37 -5.02
N ALA A 69 -9.13 -6.31 -5.10
CA ALA A 69 -9.58 -5.69 -6.34
C ALA A 69 -8.39 -5.14 -7.16
N SER A 70 -7.47 -4.41 -6.53
CA SER A 70 -6.27 -3.90 -7.18
C SER A 70 -5.30 -5.02 -7.59
N GLY A 71 -5.17 -6.07 -6.78
CA GLY A 71 -4.31 -7.21 -7.11
C GLY A 71 -4.80 -7.97 -8.34
N VAL A 72 -6.11 -8.23 -8.40
CA VAL A 72 -6.75 -8.83 -9.57
C VAL A 72 -6.62 -7.88 -10.77
N GLY A 73 -7.03 -6.63 -10.64
CA GLY A 73 -7.05 -5.68 -11.75
C GLY A 73 -5.66 -5.36 -12.32
N LEU A 74 -4.62 -5.34 -11.49
CA LEU A 74 -3.24 -5.19 -11.96
C LEU A 74 -2.80 -6.37 -12.82
N SER A 75 -3.21 -7.58 -12.47
CA SER A 75 -2.83 -8.79 -13.20
C SER A 75 -3.63 -9.03 -14.47
N THR A 76 -4.89 -8.63 -14.51
CA THR A 76 -5.81 -8.87 -15.63
C THR A 76 -5.93 -7.69 -16.58
N GLY A 77 -5.49 -6.50 -16.15
CA GLY A 77 -5.70 -5.24 -16.87
C GLY A 77 -7.13 -4.68 -16.75
N ILE A 78 -8.03 -5.37 -16.03
CA ILE A 78 -9.43 -4.96 -15.85
C ILE A 78 -9.54 -4.15 -14.55
N GLN A 79 -10.00 -2.90 -14.63
CA GLN A 79 -10.22 -2.07 -13.45
C GLN A 79 -11.42 -2.58 -12.67
N ILE A 80 -11.15 -3.12 -11.47
CA ILE A 80 -12.19 -3.66 -10.60
C ILE A 80 -12.72 -2.56 -9.68
N GLU A 81 -13.87 -2.01 -10.04
CA GLU A 81 -14.51 -0.93 -9.29
C GLU A 81 -15.71 -1.44 -8.49
N GLY A 82 -16.58 -2.25 -9.11
CA GLY A 82 -17.81 -2.74 -8.49
C GLY A 82 -18.22 -4.14 -8.95
N PHE A 83 -19.42 -4.58 -8.54
CA PHE A 83 -19.90 -5.95 -8.79
C PHE A 83 -19.95 -6.34 -10.28
N SER A 84 -20.28 -5.40 -11.17
CA SER A 84 -20.30 -5.63 -12.62
C SER A 84 -18.91 -6.01 -13.16
N THR A 85 -17.88 -5.28 -12.75
CA THR A 85 -16.49 -5.54 -13.18
C THR A 85 -15.94 -6.87 -12.67
N TRP A 86 -16.47 -7.38 -11.54
CA TRP A 86 -16.18 -8.74 -11.10
C TRP A 86 -16.81 -9.81 -12.01
N LEU A 87 -17.98 -9.53 -12.58
CA LEU A 87 -18.64 -10.44 -13.53
C LEU A 87 -17.92 -10.45 -14.88
N GLU A 88 -17.32 -9.34 -15.28
CA GLU A 88 -16.52 -9.23 -16.52
C GLU A 88 -15.32 -10.19 -16.51
N LEU A 89 -14.75 -10.52 -15.34
CA LEU A 89 -13.69 -11.52 -15.22
C LEU A 89 -14.13 -12.94 -15.62
N LEU A 90 -15.43 -13.23 -15.57
CA LEU A 90 -15.97 -14.53 -15.98
C LEU A 90 -16.29 -14.59 -17.48
N THR A 91 -16.45 -13.44 -18.13
CA THR A 91 -16.88 -13.34 -19.53
C THR A 91 -15.74 -12.95 -20.46
N GLN A 92 -14.77 -12.17 -19.99
CA GLN A 92 -13.56 -11.80 -20.73
C GLN A 92 -12.39 -12.67 -20.26
N GLY A 93 -11.55 -13.12 -21.19
CA GLY A 93 -10.35 -13.92 -20.87
C GLY A 93 -9.43 -13.15 -19.94
N ALA A 94 -9.36 -13.56 -18.68
CA ALA A 94 -8.54 -12.95 -17.65
C ALA A 94 -7.21 -13.73 -17.49
N ASP A 95 -6.37 -13.70 -18.53
CA ASP A 95 -5.19 -14.58 -18.64
C ASP A 95 -4.22 -14.45 -17.46
N GLY A 96 -4.10 -13.25 -16.88
CA GLY A 96 -3.28 -12.99 -15.70
C GLY A 96 -3.89 -13.44 -14.36
N LEU A 97 -5.18 -13.80 -14.30
CA LEU A 97 -5.86 -14.19 -13.08
C LEU A 97 -5.35 -15.54 -12.55
N ALA A 98 -5.26 -16.55 -13.43
CA ALA A 98 -4.81 -17.88 -13.06
C ALA A 98 -3.39 -17.89 -12.44
N PRO A 99 -2.35 -17.30 -13.07
CA PRO A 99 -1.02 -17.24 -12.46
C PRO A 99 -0.98 -16.39 -11.18
N THR A 100 -1.84 -15.36 -11.07
CA THR A 100 -1.97 -14.56 -9.85
C THR A 100 -2.49 -15.37 -8.67
N LEU A 101 -3.60 -16.09 -8.87
CA LEU A 101 -4.20 -16.93 -7.82
C LEU A 101 -3.30 -18.12 -7.48
N ALA A 102 -2.64 -18.72 -8.48
CA ALA A 102 -1.67 -19.79 -8.25
C ALA A 102 -0.49 -19.29 -7.41
N SER A 103 0.08 -18.13 -7.74
CA SER A 103 1.19 -17.52 -7.00
C SER A 103 0.76 -17.16 -5.57
N ALA A 104 -0.43 -16.56 -5.40
CA ALA A 104 -0.98 -16.25 -4.08
C ALA A 104 -1.17 -17.51 -3.23
N LEU A 105 -1.67 -18.59 -3.83
CA LEU A 105 -1.82 -19.88 -3.15
C LEU A 105 -0.46 -20.45 -2.73
N VAL A 106 0.56 -20.39 -3.59
CA VAL A 106 1.93 -20.83 -3.25
C VAL A 106 2.49 -20.00 -2.09
N ILE A 107 2.32 -18.68 -2.10
CA ILE A 107 2.76 -17.80 -1.01
C ILE A 107 2.05 -18.17 0.30
N ILE A 108 0.72 -18.27 0.31
CA ILE A 108 -0.07 -18.59 1.52
C ILE A 108 0.24 -19.99 2.06
N THR A 109 0.35 -20.99 1.19
CA THR A 109 0.71 -22.35 1.60
C THR A 109 2.12 -22.41 2.16
N THR A 110 3.05 -21.62 1.61
CA THR A 110 4.42 -21.49 2.14
C THR A 110 4.40 -20.85 3.52
N MET A 111 3.71 -19.73 3.70
CA MET A 111 3.59 -19.03 5.00
C MET A 111 2.94 -19.90 6.08
N SER A 112 2.00 -20.78 5.70
CA SER A 112 1.26 -21.63 6.65
C SER A 112 1.92 -22.97 6.95
N ARG A 113 2.75 -23.51 6.04
CA ARG A 113 3.31 -24.87 6.18
C ARG A 113 4.83 -24.91 6.28
N ALA A 114 5.54 -23.95 5.71
CA ALA A 114 6.99 -23.97 5.73
C ALA A 114 7.54 -23.48 7.08
N ARG A 115 8.53 -24.19 7.61
CA ARG A 115 9.23 -23.82 8.86
C ARG A 115 10.54 -23.09 8.62
N SER A 116 11.07 -23.14 7.39
CA SER A 116 12.33 -22.50 7.06
C SER A 116 12.14 -20.99 6.90
N PRO A 117 12.99 -20.14 7.53
CA PRO A 117 12.94 -18.69 7.36
C PRO A 117 13.23 -18.25 5.91
N TRP A 118 13.86 -19.11 5.11
CA TRP A 118 14.17 -18.86 3.70
C TRP A 118 13.06 -19.26 2.73
N ALA A 119 11.99 -19.91 3.22
CA ALA A 119 10.95 -20.44 2.34
C ALA A 119 10.19 -19.32 1.61
N LEU A 120 9.72 -18.31 2.34
CA LEU A 120 9.01 -17.18 1.74
C LEU A 120 9.93 -16.35 0.83
N PRO A 121 11.13 -15.90 1.26
CA PRO A 121 12.08 -15.24 0.36
C PRO A 121 12.39 -16.05 -0.90
N GLY A 122 12.57 -17.37 -0.76
CA GLY A 122 12.83 -18.27 -1.88
C GLY A 122 11.67 -18.31 -2.89
N VAL A 123 10.42 -18.36 -2.42
CA VAL A 123 9.24 -18.30 -3.29
C VAL A 123 9.14 -16.95 -4.00
N LEU A 124 9.37 -15.85 -3.29
CA LEU A 124 9.31 -14.49 -3.86
C LEU A 124 10.35 -14.27 -4.96
N VAL A 125 11.51 -14.94 -4.87
CA VAL A 125 12.54 -14.93 -5.93
C VAL A 125 12.21 -15.93 -7.04
N ALA A 126 11.71 -17.12 -6.69
CA ALA A 126 11.40 -18.17 -7.65
C ALA A 126 10.28 -17.78 -8.63
N LEU A 127 9.28 -17.02 -8.18
CA LEU A 127 8.15 -16.61 -9.03
C LEU A 127 8.58 -15.75 -10.24
N PRO A 128 9.32 -14.64 -10.09
CA PRO A 128 9.87 -13.90 -11.22
C PRO A 128 10.88 -14.71 -12.06
N LEU A 129 11.70 -15.55 -11.43
CA LEU A 129 12.65 -16.40 -12.18
C LEU A 129 11.92 -17.42 -13.06
N ALA A 130 10.84 -18.02 -12.56
CA ALA A 130 10.00 -18.93 -13.32
C ALA A 130 9.35 -18.22 -14.51
N PHE A 131 8.90 -16.97 -14.35
CA PHE A 131 8.40 -16.15 -15.45
C PHE A 131 9.45 -15.97 -16.56
N HIS A 132 10.67 -15.54 -16.21
CA HIS A 132 11.74 -15.38 -17.19
C HIS A 132 12.16 -16.71 -17.84
N ALA A 133 12.13 -17.81 -17.09
CA ALA A 133 12.39 -19.14 -17.63
C ALA A 133 11.32 -19.56 -18.66
N VAL A 134 10.04 -19.24 -18.41
CA VAL A 134 8.95 -19.48 -19.35
C VAL A 134 9.11 -18.63 -20.61
N LEU A 135 9.46 -17.34 -20.48
CA LEU A 135 9.74 -16.48 -21.64
C LEU A 135 10.87 -17.04 -22.49
N LEU A 136 11.98 -17.44 -21.85
CA LEU A 136 13.13 -18.03 -22.52
C LEU A 136 12.77 -19.33 -23.24
N TRP A 137 11.98 -20.20 -22.60
CA TRP A 137 11.52 -21.46 -23.19
C TRP A 137 10.57 -21.24 -24.37
N ALA A 138 9.68 -20.25 -24.28
CA ALA A 138 8.73 -19.89 -25.34
C ALA A 138 9.37 -19.08 -26.48
N GLY A 139 10.62 -18.62 -26.33
CA GLY A 139 11.28 -17.74 -27.30
C GLY A 139 10.65 -16.34 -27.38
N VAL A 140 9.95 -15.90 -26.32
CA VAL A 140 9.28 -14.60 -26.24
C VAL A 140 10.20 -13.61 -25.54
N THR A 141 10.37 -12.40 -26.10
CA THR A 141 11.21 -11.39 -25.46
C THR A 141 10.49 -10.72 -24.30
N LEU A 142 11.23 -10.12 -23.37
CA LEU A 142 10.62 -9.32 -22.29
C LEU A 142 9.82 -8.14 -22.86
N ALA A 143 10.27 -7.53 -23.96
CA ALA A 143 9.54 -6.46 -24.61
C ALA A 143 8.18 -6.93 -25.13
N ASP A 144 8.12 -8.10 -25.78
CA ASP A 144 6.85 -8.69 -26.24
C ASP A 144 5.92 -9.00 -25.05
N ALA A 145 6.48 -9.49 -23.94
CA ALA A 145 5.71 -9.75 -22.72
C ALA A 145 5.16 -8.46 -22.10
N GLN A 146 5.94 -7.38 -22.08
CA GLN A 146 5.50 -6.06 -21.63
C GLN A 146 4.44 -5.48 -22.59
N ASP A 147 4.59 -5.68 -23.90
CA ASP A 147 3.62 -5.29 -24.92
C ASP A 147 2.29 -6.03 -24.78
N ALA A 148 2.34 -7.30 -24.39
CA ALA A 148 1.18 -8.12 -24.09
C ALA A 148 0.62 -7.92 -22.66
N GLY A 149 1.16 -6.99 -21.88
CA GLY A 149 0.64 -6.67 -20.54
C GLY A 149 1.02 -7.67 -19.45
N TRP A 150 2.04 -8.51 -19.64
CA TRP A 150 2.53 -9.44 -18.62
C TRP A 150 3.52 -8.80 -17.63
N ALA A 151 4.14 -7.68 -17.99
CA ALA A 151 5.05 -6.91 -17.15
C ALA A 151 4.90 -5.40 -17.43
N LEU A 152 5.37 -4.55 -16.51
CA LEU A 152 5.32 -3.09 -16.70
C LEU A 152 6.27 -2.67 -17.82
N LYS A 153 5.80 -1.77 -18.70
CA LYS A 153 6.68 -1.10 -19.67
C LYS A 153 7.49 -0.01 -18.97
N PRO A 154 8.81 0.08 -19.21
CA PRO A 154 9.59 1.23 -18.75
C PRO A 154 9.05 2.53 -19.37
N GLU A 155 8.79 3.54 -18.55
CA GLU A 155 8.42 4.87 -19.04
C GLU A 155 9.68 5.66 -19.45
N GLY A 156 9.88 5.84 -20.76
CA GLY A 156 10.88 6.75 -21.32
C GLY A 156 12.33 6.26 -21.37
N ASN A 157 13.16 7.05 -22.06
CA ASN A 157 14.62 6.87 -22.20
C ASN A 157 15.41 7.72 -21.19
N GLY A 158 14.76 8.19 -20.13
CA GLY A 158 15.33 9.10 -19.14
C GLY A 158 16.44 8.44 -18.32
N SER A 159 17.32 9.26 -17.76
CA SER A 159 18.32 8.74 -16.83
C SER A 159 17.59 8.28 -15.57
N GLN A 160 17.84 7.06 -15.10
CA GLN A 160 17.16 6.48 -13.93
C GLN A 160 17.70 7.07 -12.60
N GLN A 161 18.17 8.32 -12.63
CA GLN A 161 18.73 9.00 -11.48
C GLN A 161 17.59 9.46 -10.58
N PHE A 162 17.65 9.11 -9.29
CA PHE A 162 16.54 9.33 -8.37
C PHE A 162 16.13 10.80 -8.23
N TRP A 163 17.04 11.75 -8.48
CA TRP A 163 16.72 13.18 -8.39
C TRP A 163 15.85 13.66 -9.55
N GLU A 164 15.84 12.97 -10.70
CA GLU A 164 14.92 13.28 -11.80
C GLU A 164 13.46 13.02 -11.40
N LEU A 165 13.23 12.17 -10.39
CA LEU A 165 11.90 11.92 -9.83
C LEU A 165 11.27 13.19 -9.24
N TYR A 166 12.08 14.14 -8.75
CA TYR A 166 11.58 15.44 -8.29
C TYR A 166 10.98 16.27 -9.43
N GLY A 167 11.39 16.04 -10.68
CA GLY A 167 10.79 16.65 -11.86
C GLY A 167 9.31 16.26 -12.03
N MET A 168 8.91 15.07 -11.57
CA MET A 168 7.52 14.60 -11.65
C MET A 168 6.56 15.40 -10.77
N PHE A 169 7.07 16.13 -9.77
CA PHE A 169 6.24 17.05 -8.99
C PHE A 169 5.69 18.20 -9.84
N ASN A 170 6.23 18.45 -11.04
CA ASN A 170 5.82 19.53 -11.94
C ASN A 170 5.85 20.93 -11.29
N ILE A 171 6.80 21.14 -10.38
CA ILE A 171 7.08 22.43 -9.73
C ILE A 171 8.34 22.99 -10.37
N ARG A 172 8.24 24.16 -11.00
CA ARG A 172 9.36 24.84 -11.66
C ARG A 172 9.50 26.26 -11.10
N ASP A 173 10.72 26.67 -10.76
CA ASP A 173 11.01 28.01 -10.25
C ASP A 173 10.15 28.43 -9.04
N LEU A 174 9.79 27.47 -8.17
CA LEU A 174 8.88 27.64 -7.03
C LEU A 174 7.44 28.08 -7.42
N SER A 175 7.08 27.96 -8.70
CA SER A 175 5.72 28.13 -9.19
C SER A 175 4.92 26.83 -9.11
N PHE A 176 3.65 26.96 -8.76
CA PHE A 176 2.66 25.89 -8.71
C PHE A 176 1.71 25.88 -9.92
N ASP A 177 2.07 26.58 -11.01
CA ASP A 177 1.24 26.66 -12.23
C ASP A 177 0.95 25.28 -12.85
N GLY A 178 1.86 24.33 -12.66
CA GLY A 178 1.72 22.93 -13.08
C GLY A 178 0.87 22.06 -12.15
N ILE A 179 0.22 22.65 -11.13
CA ILE A 179 -0.49 21.92 -10.07
C ILE A 179 -1.95 22.39 -9.96
N TYR A 180 -2.85 21.43 -9.90
CA TYR A 180 -4.26 21.70 -9.65
C TYR A 180 -4.57 21.74 -8.14
N LEU A 181 -4.21 22.86 -7.50
CA LEU A 181 -4.41 23.13 -6.06
C LEU A 181 -5.84 22.85 -5.52
N PRO A 182 -6.93 23.14 -6.26
CA PRO A 182 -8.28 22.82 -5.77
C PRO A 182 -8.51 21.34 -5.47
N ALA A 183 -7.83 20.43 -6.18
CA ALA A 183 -7.91 19.01 -5.85
C ALA A 183 -7.30 18.71 -4.48
N LEU A 184 -6.18 19.33 -4.11
CA LEU A 184 -5.53 19.13 -2.82
C LEU A 184 -6.46 19.55 -1.66
N VAL A 185 -7.10 20.72 -1.77
CA VAL A 185 -8.06 21.20 -0.75
C VAL A 185 -9.23 20.22 -0.59
N LYS A 186 -9.76 19.68 -1.69
CA LYS A 186 -10.83 18.66 -1.66
C LYS A 186 -10.42 17.38 -0.92
N GLN A 187 -9.12 17.10 -0.79
CA GLN A 187 -8.61 15.93 -0.06
C GLN A 187 -8.39 16.17 1.44
N LEU A 188 -8.48 17.41 1.94
CA LEU A 188 -8.25 17.71 3.36
C LEU A 188 -9.03 16.80 4.33
N PRO A 189 -10.34 16.52 4.13
CA PRO A 189 -11.06 15.59 5.00
C PRO A 189 -10.47 14.18 4.99
N LYS A 190 -9.98 13.71 3.82
CA LYS A 190 -9.32 12.40 3.71
C LYS A 190 -7.95 12.40 4.37
N MET A 191 -7.20 13.50 4.31
CA MET A 191 -5.92 13.63 5.01
C MET A 191 -6.11 13.58 6.53
N LEU A 192 -7.15 14.22 7.06
CA LEU A 192 -7.51 14.12 8.48
C LEU A 192 -7.95 12.71 8.86
N ALA A 193 -8.73 12.04 8.01
CA ALA A 193 -9.08 10.63 8.22
C ALA A 193 -7.83 9.73 8.20
N LEU A 194 -6.88 9.97 7.29
CA LEU A 194 -5.59 9.27 7.24
C LEU A 194 -4.79 9.49 8.51
N PHE A 195 -4.71 10.73 9.01
CA PHE A 195 -4.06 11.03 10.30
C PHE A 195 -4.67 10.20 11.44
N LEU A 196 -6.00 10.18 11.56
CA LEU A 196 -6.67 9.39 12.58
C LEU A 196 -6.28 7.92 12.42
N VAL A 197 -6.57 7.32 11.26
CA VAL A 197 -6.27 5.91 10.98
C VAL A 197 -4.82 5.54 11.28
N MET A 198 -3.86 6.39 10.87
CA MET A 198 -2.44 6.15 11.12
C MET A 198 -2.08 6.25 12.59
N THR A 199 -2.63 7.22 13.32
CA THR A 199 -2.38 7.36 14.77
C THR A 199 -2.94 6.15 15.53
N PHE A 200 -4.18 5.74 15.23
CA PHE A 200 -4.79 4.56 15.83
C PHE A 200 -4.01 3.29 15.48
N GLY A 201 -3.68 3.09 14.21
CA GLY A 201 -2.89 1.94 13.74
C GLY A 201 -1.56 1.86 14.47
N SER A 202 -0.82 2.97 14.55
CA SER A 202 0.46 3.04 15.25
C SER A 202 0.34 2.71 16.74
N CYS A 203 -0.71 3.18 17.43
CA CYS A 203 -0.96 2.81 18.82
C CYS A 203 -1.18 1.30 18.99
N LEU A 204 -1.91 0.66 18.08
CA LEU A 204 -2.13 -0.78 18.12
C LEU A 204 -0.87 -1.57 17.78
N ASP A 205 -0.08 -1.09 16.81
CA ASP A 205 1.19 -1.68 16.44
C ASP A 205 2.11 -1.72 17.66
N VAL A 206 2.24 -0.58 18.36
CA VAL A 206 3.03 -0.47 19.60
C VAL A 206 2.45 -1.36 20.70
N ALA A 207 1.12 -1.43 20.85
CA ALA A 207 0.48 -2.33 21.82
C ALA A 207 0.71 -3.82 21.51
N ALA A 208 0.70 -4.20 20.23
CA ALA A 208 0.98 -5.56 19.80
C ALA A 208 2.45 -5.92 20.07
N ILE A 209 3.38 -5.00 19.84
CA ILE A 209 4.80 -5.18 20.17
C ILE A 209 4.97 -5.28 21.70
N GLN A 210 4.30 -4.42 22.47
CA GLN A 210 4.33 -4.46 23.94
C GLN A 210 3.90 -5.82 24.49
N ALA A 211 2.90 -6.47 23.89
CA ALA A 211 2.43 -7.78 24.33
C ALA A 211 3.48 -8.90 24.19
N GLU A 212 4.50 -8.70 23.35
CA GLU A 212 5.59 -9.66 23.10
C GLU A 212 6.87 -9.31 23.86
N VAL A 213 6.96 -8.11 24.45
CA VAL A 213 8.16 -7.61 25.14
C VAL A 213 7.88 -7.44 26.63
N PRO A 214 8.75 -7.97 27.53
CA PRO A 214 8.51 -7.90 28.97
C PRO A 214 8.73 -6.51 29.59
N ILE A 215 9.32 -5.58 28.84
CA ILE A 215 9.66 -4.23 29.28
C ILE A 215 8.57 -3.26 28.81
N PRO A 216 8.10 -2.33 29.66
CA PRO A 216 7.14 -1.31 29.26
C PRO A 216 7.72 -0.37 28.18
N ILE A 217 6.95 -0.17 27.12
CA ILE A 217 7.23 0.71 25.99
C ILE A 217 6.56 2.05 26.24
N ASP A 218 7.28 3.14 25.99
CA ASP A 218 6.69 4.49 26.02
C ASP A 218 5.99 4.79 24.70
N PHE A 219 4.65 4.67 24.70
CA PHE A 219 3.81 4.91 23.53
C PHE A 219 3.98 6.31 22.95
N ASN A 220 4.18 7.34 23.79
CA ASN A 220 4.35 8.70 23.29
C ASN A 220 5.69 8.84 22.57
N ARG A 221 6.74 8.19 23.09
CA ARG A 221 8.03 8.16 22.40
C ARG A 221 7.92 7.43 21.07
N GLU A 222 7.27 6.27 21.02
CA GLU A 222 7.11 5.52 19.77
C GLU A 222 6.26 6.27 18.74
N LEU A 223 5.18 6.92 19.16
CA LEU A 223 4.39 7.79 18.28
C LEU A 223 5.18 9.02 17.82
N ALA A 224 6.02 9.61 18.68
CA ALA A 224 6.89 10.71 18.26
C ALA A 224 7.86 10.27 17.16
N THR A 225 8.40 9.03 17.23
CA THR A 225 9.23 8.45 16.17
C THR A 225 8.47 8.30 14.86
N VAL A 226 7.23 7.79 14.91
CA VAL A 226 6.36 7.69 13.71
C VAL A 226 6.09 9.07 13.13
N GLY A 227 5.68 10.02 13.96
CA GLY A 227 5.38 11.39 13.54
C GLY A 227 6.58 12.09 12.91
N PHE A 228 7.75 11.98 13.55
CA PHE A 228 8.98 12.57 13.04
C PHE A 228 9.43 11.92 11.71
N SER A 229 9.32 10.59 11.60
CA SER A 229 9.67 9.89 10.35
C SER A 229 8.77 10.32 9.18
N ASN A 230 7.47 10.47 9.42
CA ASN A 230 6.53 10.99 8.43
C ASN A 230 6.77 12.48 8.11
N LEU A 231 7.15 13.28 9.11
CA LEU A 231 7.51 14.68 8.89
C LEU A 231 8.71 14.79 7.93
N VAL A 232 9.77 14.01 8.18
CA VAL A 232 10.96 13.98 7.31
C VAL A 232 10.57 13.51 5.91
N CYS A 233 9.84 12.39 5.79
CA CYS A 233 9.37 11.85 4.51
C CYS A 233 8.53 12.87 3.69
N GLY A 234 7.64 13.59 4.38
CA GLY A 234 6.84 14.65 3.78
C GLY A 234 7.66 15.86 3.36
N LEU A 235 8.68 16.27 4.14
CA LEU A 235 9.55 17.40 3.79
C LEU A 235 10.47 17.09 2.60
N THR A 236 10.97 15.86 2.53
CA THR A 236 11.86 15.41 1.44
C THR A 236 11.10 15.01 0.19
N GLY A 237 9.76 14.91 0.24
CA GLY A 237 8.95 14.40 -0.86
C GLY A 237 9.29 12.95 -1.26
N SER A 238 9.92 12.19 -0.35
CA SER A 238 10.52 10.89 -0.67
C SER A 238 9.55 9.71 -0.58
N GLY A 239 8.30 9.95 -0.19
CA GLY A 239 7.34 8.86 -0.04
C GLY A 239 5.99 9.29 0.52
N TYR A 240 5.30 8.32 1.10
CA TYR A 240 3.95 8.42 1.63
C TYR A 240 3.92 8.07 3.13
N ALA A 241 2.77 8.32 3.76
CA ALA A 241 2.60 8.08 5.19
C ALA A 241 2.79 6.60 5.56
N GLY A 242 3.57 6.34 6.61
CA GLY A 242 3.91 5.00 7.07
C GLY A 242 3.92 4.85 8.60
N SER A 243 3.86 3.61 9.06
CA SER A 243 3.95 3.19 10.47
C SER A 243 4.89 1.98 10.59
N TYR A 244 5.04 1.45 11.79
CA TYR A 244 5.71 0.18 12.05
C TYR A 244 5.07 -0.96 11.26
N ILE A 245 5.90 -1.88 10.79
CA ILE A 245 5.44 -3.21 10.40
C ILE A 245 5.55 -4.08 11.66
N PHE A 246 4.54 -4.00 12.54
CA PHE A 246 4.60 -4.63 13.86
C PHE A 246 4.91 -6.13 13.80
N SER A 247 4.39 -6.82 12.77
CA SER A 247 4.63 -8.24 12.54
C SER A 247 6.10 -8.54 12.27
N GLN A 248 6.81 -7.68 11.54
CA GLN A 248 8.25 -7.81 11.30
C GLN A 248 9.04 -7.55 12.58
N THR A 249 8.68 -6.53 13.36
CA THR A 249 9.29 -6.28 14.66
C THR A 249 9.16 -7.50 15.58
N ILE A 250 7.94 -8.07 15.71
CA ILE A 250 7.69 -9.27 16.51
C ILE A 250 8.48 -10.46 15.98
N PHE A 251 8.53 -10.65 14.65
CA PHE A 251 9.31 -11.71 14.03
C PHE A 251 10.79 -11.62 14.40
N SER A 252 11.40 -10.45 14.27
CA SER A 252 12.80 -10.21 14.63
C SER A 252 13.05 -10.40 16.14
N LEU A 253 12.14 -9.92 16.99
CA LEU A 253 12.22 -10.13 18.43
C LEU A 253 12.16 -11.61 18.81
N ARG A 254 11.25 -12.38 18.20
CA ARG A 254 11.14 -13.84 18.39
C ARG A 254 12.35 -14.60 17.85
N ALA A 255 13.03 -14.06 16.85
CA ALA A 255 14.32 -14.55 16.36
C ALA A 255 15.50 -14.17 17.26
N GLY A 256 15.26 -13.47 18.38
CA GLY A 256 16.30 -13.02 19.31
C GLY A 256 17.06 -11.76 18.86
N ILE A 257 16.59 -11.08 17.82
CA ILE A 257 17.21 -9.85 17.30
C ILE A 257 16.64 -8.65 18.07
N THR A 258 17.43 -8.09 18.98
CA THR A 258 17.04 -6.97 19.86
C THR A 258 17.87 -5.71 19.65
N SER A 259 18.87 -5.75 18.76
CA SER A 259 19.76 -4.63 18.48
C SER A 259 19.11 -3.61 17.54
N HIS A 260 19.30 -2.32 17.82
CA HIS A 260 18.86 -1.22 16.95
C HIS A 260 19.55 -1.21 15.58
N TRP A 261 20.70 -1.90 15.45
CA TRP A 261 21.38 -2.10 14.16
C TRP A 261 20.52 -2.85 13.15
N HIS A 262 19.55 -3.65 13.59
CA HIS A 262 18.64 -4.35 12.69
C HIS A 262 17.90 -3.37 11.75
N GLY A 263 17.39 -2.26 12.29
CA GLY A 263 16.71 -1.23 11.49
C GLY A 263 17.67 -0.53 10.52
N TRP A 264 18.90 -0.24 10.94
CA TRP A 264 19.92 0.36 10.07
C TRP A 264 20.35 -0.56 8.92
N VAL A 265 20.43 -1.87 9.16
CA VAL A 265 20.72 -2.84 8.10
C VAL A 265 19.59 -2.87 7.09
N ILE A 266 18.33 -2.89 7.54
CA ILE A 266 17.16 -2.84 6.64
C ILE A 266 17.19 -1.55 5.82
N ALA A 267 17.34 -0.39 6.47
CA ALA A 267 17.41 0.90 5.78
C ALA A 267 18.57 0.97 4.78
N GLY A 268 19.73 0.41 5.12
CA GLY A 268 20.88 0.34 4.22
C GLY A 268 20.63 -0.54 2.99
N VAL A 269 19.96 -1.69 3.17
CA VAL A 269 19.57 -2.57 2.05
C VAL A 269 18.52 -1.91 1.17
N GLU A 270 17.49 -1.29 1.75
CA GLU A 270 16.46 -0.54 1.01
C GLU A 270 17.09 0.62 0.22
N LEU A 271 18.00 1.37 0.84
CA LEU A 271 18.75 2.44 0.17
C LEU A 271 19.64 1.89 -0.95
N ALA A 272 20.29 0.75 -0.76
CA ALA A 272 21.10 0.12 -1.80
C ALA A 272 20.24 -0.31 -3.01
N VAL A 273 19.05 -0.86 -2.77
CA VAL A 273 18.08 -1.20 -3.83
C VAL A 273 17.58 0.07 -4.52
N PHE A 274 17.28 1.13 -3.77
CA PHE A 274 16.85 2.42 -4.32
C PHE A 274 17.92 3.09 -5.20
N LEU A 275 19.20 2.96 -4.84
CA LEU A 275 20.32 3.52 -5.59
C LEU A 275 20.74 2.70 -6.81
N LEU A 276 20.04 1.60 -7.13
CA LEU A 276 20.31 0.85 -8.36
C LEU A 276 20.11 1.74 -9.59
N PRO A 277 21.00 1.67 -10.59
CA PRO A 277 20.92 2.54 -11.78
C PRO A 277 19.81 2.11 -12.76
N PHE A 278 18.95 1.16 -12.39
CA PHE A 278 17.85 0.67 -13.19
C PHE A 278 16.64 0.38 -12.31
N ALA A 279 15.45 0.63 -12.85
CA ALA A 279 14.21 0.25 -12.20
C ALA A 279 14.06 -1.27 -12.21
N VAL A 280 13.95 -1.90 -11.05
CA VAL A 280 13.67 -3.34 -10.93
C VAL A 280 12.24 -3.66 -11.36
N ALA A 281 11.32 -2.70 -11.18
CA ALA A 281 9.89 -2.95 -11.31
C ALA A 281 9.43 -3.48 -12.70
N PRO A 282 9.96 -2.97 -13.84
CA PRO A 282 9.64 -3.47 -15.19
C PRO A 282 10.06 -4.92 -15.48
N TYR A 283 10.95 -5.49 -14.66
CA TYR A 283 11.43 -6.87 -14.84
C TYR A 283 10.58 -7.90 -14.10
N LEU A 284 9.63 -7.47 -13.28
CA LEU A 284 8.73 -8.34 -12.53
C LEU A 284 7.38 -8.45 -13.26
N PRO A 285 6.79 -9.66 -13.33
CA PRO A 285 5.51 -9.82 -14.01
C PRO A 285 4.35 -9.23 -13.20
N LEU A 286 3.30 -8.75 -13.86
CA LEU A 286 2.13 -8.14 -13.20
C LEU A 286 1.40 -9.10 -12.26
N PHE A 287 1.36 -10.39 -12.58
CA PHE A 287 0.78 -11.41 -11.70
C PHE A 287 1.53 -11.54 -10.37
N PHE A 288 2.84 -11.22 -10.32
CA PHE A 288 3.61 -11.24 -9.09
C PHE A 288 3.12 -10.15 -8.14
N TYR A 289 3.05 -8.89 -8.61
CA TYR A 289 2.46 -7.79 -7.84
C TYR A 289 1.01 -8.06 -7.45
N GLY A 290 0.22 -8.56 -8.40
CA GLY A 290 -1.16 -8.94 -8.18
C GLY A 290 -1.30 -9.97 -7.06
N SER A 291 -0.42 -10.98 -7.04
CA SER A 291 -0.46 -12.04 -6.04
C SER A 291 -0.13 -11.53 -4.65
N LEU A 292 0.84 -10.63 -4.51
CA LEU A 292 1.17 -10.00 -3.23
C LEU A 292 -0.01 -9.20 -2.67
N LEU A 293 -0.65 -8.40 -3.53
CA LEU A 293 -1.84 -7.64 -3.15
C LEU A 293 -3.01 -8.55 -2.78
N VAL A 294 -3.22 -9.64 -3.51
CA VAL A 294 -4.25 -10.64 -3.17
C VAL A 294 -3.96 -11.28 -1.82
N VAL A 295 -2.70 -11.68 -1.55
CA VAL A 295 -2.30 -12.24 -0.25
C VAL A 295 -2.55 -11.26 0.87
N PHE A 296 -2.13 -10.00 0.73
CA PHE A 296 -2.41 -8.97 1.73
C PHE A 296 -3.91 -8.76 1.94
N GLY A 297 -4.68 -8.74 0.86
CA GLY A 297 -6.14 -8.68 0.91
C GLY A 297 -6.74 -9.83 1.72
N ILE A 298 -6.30 -11.07 1.48
CA ILE A 298 -6.76 -12.26 2.21
C ILE A 298 -6.36 -12.18 3.69
N GLU A 299 -5.13 -11.81 4.03
CA GLU A 299 -4.68 -11.71 5.42
C GLU A 299 -5.47 -10.64 6.20
N ILE A 300 -5.62 -9.45 5.61
CA ILE A 300 -6.37 -8.34 6.21
C ILE A 300 -7.86 -8.75 6.35
N ALA A 301 -8.47 -9.37 5.34
CA ALA A 301 -9.84 -9.88 5.44
C ALA A 301 -9.96 -10.95 6.54
N GLY A 302 -8.99 -11.86 6.63
CA GLY A 302 -8.93 -12.89 7.66
C GLY A 302 -8.94 -12.29 9.07
N ASP A 303 -8.17 -11.23 9.31
CA ASP A 303 -8.12 -10.57 10.61
C ASP A 303 -9.37 -9.74 10.92
N TRP A 304 -9.81 -8.92 9.97
CA TRP A 304 -10.82 -7.89 10.23
C TRP A 304 -12.25 -8.31 9.89
N LEU A 305 -12.47 -9.21 8.94
CA LEU A 305 -13.80 -9.75 8.62
C LEU A 305 -14.05 -11.09 9.32
N VAL A 306 -13.07 -12.00 9.32
CA VAL A 306 -13.32 -13.38 9.78
C VAL A 306 -13.04 -13.56 11.28
N ARG A 307 -11.85 -13.17 11.76
CA ARG A 307 -11.44 -13.36 13.16
C ARG A 307 -12.10 -12.37 14.10
N SER A 308 -12.46 -11.18 13.63
CA SER A 308 -13.18 -10.15 14.40
C SER A 308 -14.53 -10.64 14.94
N ARG A 309 -15.24 -11.54 14.23
CA ARG A 309 -16.52 -12.11 14.67
C ARG A 309 -16.49 -12.76 16.05
N LYS A 310 -15.31 -13.22 16.50
CA LYS A 310 -15.11 -13.85 17.80
C LYS A 310 -14.74 -12.84 18.90
N LYS A 311 -14.43 -11.60 18.51
CA LYS A 311 -13.93 -10.54 19.40
C LYS A 311 -14.98 -9.47 19.71
N VAL A 312 -16.08 -9.42 18.96
CA VAL A 312 -17.14 -8.42 19.10
C VAL A 312 -18.52 -9.07 19.27
N THR A 313 -19.47 -8.33 19.80
CA THR A 313 -20.87 -8.76 19.89
C THR A 313 -21.53 -8.87 18.51
N ARG A 314 -22.64 -9.62 18.41
CA ARG A 314 -23.35 -9.79 17.13
C ARG A 314 -23.81 -8.46 16.52
N PRO A 315 -24.39 -7.49 17.28
CA PRO A 315 -24.76 -6.19 16.71
C PRO A 315 -23.55 -5.40 16.20
N GLU A 316 -22.43 -5.41 16.92
CA GLU A 316 -21.19 -4.76 16.48
C GLU A 316 -20.64 -5.38 15.19
N TYR A 317 -20.72 -6.71 15.06
CA TYR A 317 -20.33 -7.41 13.84
C TYR A 317 -21.25 -7.08 12.65
N LEU A 318 -22.57 -7.00 12.88
CA LEU A 318 -23.51 -6.58 11.84
C LEU A 318 -23.28 -5.12 11.42
N LEU A 319 -22.97 -4.23 12.37
CA LEU A 319 -22.62 -2.85 12.09
C LEU A 319 -21.33 -2.74 11.26
N LEU A 320 -20.31 -3.55 11.59
CA LEU A 320 -19.08 -3.67 10.81
C LEU A 320 -19.38 -4.06 9.36
N LEU A 321 -20.16 -5.12 9.14
CA LEU A 321 -20.53 -5.56 7.78
C LEU A 321 -21.34 -4.50 7.05
N ALA A 322 -22.34 -3.91 7.71
CA ALA A 322 -23.19 -2.87 7.12
C ALA A 322 -22.37 -1.64 6.69
N THR A 323 -21.46 -1.17 7.54
CA THR A 323 -20.56 -0.05 7.21
C THR A 323 -19.58 -0.41 6.10
N PHE A 324 -19.02 -1.62 6.10
CA PHE A 324 -18.18 -2.11 5.00
C PHE A 324 -18.92 -2.08 3.65
N PHE A 325 -20.11 -2.68 3.57
CA PHE A 325 -20.91 -2.68 2.34
C PHE A 325 -21.38 -1.28 1.93
N ALA A 326 -21.74 -0.42 2.90
CA ALA A 326 -22.10 0.97 2.61
C ALA A 326 -20.93 1.75 2.01
N ILE A 327 -19.71 1.54 2.50
CA ILE A 327 -18.50 2.15 1.92
C ILE A 327 -18.27 1.63 0.50
N MET A 328 -18.44 0.32 0.26
CA MET A 328 -18.29 -0.25 -1.09
C MET A 328 -19.29 0.36 -2.09
N GLN A 329 -20.57 0.49 -1.71
CA GLN A 329 -21.57 1.15 -2.57
C GLN A 329 -21.29 2.65 -2.75
N ALA A 330 -20.81 3.32 -1.70
CA ALA A 330 -20.44 4.73 -1.78
C ALA A 330 -19.19 4.97 -2.65
N SER A 331 -18.31 3.97 -2.80
CA SER A 331 -17.24 4.02 -3.80
C SER A 331 -17.74 3.81 -5.22
N ASP A 332 -18.68 2.88 -5.44
CA ASP A 332 -19.28 2.60 -6.76
C ASP A 332 -20.06 3.80 -7.33
N THR A 333 -20.72 4.58 -6.47
CA THR A 333 -21.58 5.71 -6.89
C THR A 333 -20.80 6.96 -7.29
N ARG A 334 -19.50 7.05 -7.00
CA ARG A 334 -18.67 8.22 -7.38
C ARG A 334 -18.11 8.16 -8.80
N THR A 335 -18.42 7.11 -9.56
CA THR A 335 -18.10 7.00 -10.99
C THR A 335 -19.29 7.36 -11.91
N VAL A 336 -20.47 7.67 -11.33
CA VAL A 336 -21.73 7.83 -12.08
C VAL A 336 -22.27 9.27 -12.11
N PHE A 337 -21.57 10.26 -11.53
CA PHE A 337 -22.00 11.66 -11.68
C PHE A 337 -21.18 12.37 -12.78
N PRO A 338 -21.87 13.04 -13.74
CA PRO A 338 -21.32 13.52 -15.00
C PRO A 338 -20.29 14.64 -14.87
#